data_AF-H8GI23-F1
#
_entry.id   AF-H8GI23-F1
#
_cell.length_a   1.000
_cell.length_b   1.000
_cell.length_c   1.000
_cell.angle_alpha   90.00
_cell.angle_beta   90.00
_cell.angle_gamma   90.00
#
_symmetry.space_group_name_H-M   'P 1'
#
loop_
_entity.id
_entity.type
_entity.pdbx_description
1 polymer ?
#
loop_
_entity_poly.entity_id
_entity_poly.type
_entity_poly.pdbx_seq_one_letter_code
_entity_poly.pdbx_strand_id
1 'polypeptide(L)'
;MILKAIAKWWAGSKLEEETAHTQALVRRLEMAQAEANRRVNAKKAEYSRQIKAHQEQRNKELKQYLDFMNGQLEITGTYLNELAEFQSFTFVCIDSWMHLDLCNQEINIVNEKLNAIYSTTSLIDAYINELNKQTQRQVRHVWREFTSAREIGVTTDFIEATKRSIERSSKNSNDEFNNELNRLKSHRSLLLKEAATLKDEKKTVHDNKVSVKERHEANKKTLALKYSSCIEYWNVIAKKFESYYAFEMTQNDYANRWIKNLKEGGTLQEIIKVIGTATDIIGCANEVLTELNEEYQPFKRRVKAAHDTGDYPDTFVHDNAERKRLAPMVKEAFEDKKSLIEARTILNTRRDELRGYIDRIKPLHPDSAIESICEMLRVDREFNARSAFGFNTKNQKREHWEKKNKRIENAATN
;
A
#
# COMPACT_ATOMS: atom_id res chain seq x y z
N MET A 1 -114.42 22.79 2.44
CA MET A 1 -113.68 21.53 2.73
C MET A 1 -112.87 21.00 1.53
N ILE A 2 -113.34 21.14 0.29
CA ILE A 2 -112.69 20.60 -0.92
C ILE A 2 -111.28 21.17 -1.18
N LEU A 3 -111.09 22.49 -1.11
CA LEU A 3 -109.78 23.13 -1.34
C LEU A 3 -108.70 22.68 -0.34
N LYS A 4 -109.07 22.41 0.92
CA LYS A 4 -108.16 21.90 1.96
C LYS A 4 -107.72 20.46 1.68
N ALA A 5 -108.61 19.65 1.11
CA ALA A 5 -108.30 18.27 0.71
C ALA A 5 -107.37 18.24 -0.52
N ILE A 6 -107.60 19.12 -1.51
CA ILE A 6 -106.73 19.27 -2.69
C ILE A 6 -105.34 19.75 -2.27
N ALA A 7 -105.25 20.77 -1.42
CA ALA A 7 -103.96 21.27 -0.91
C ALA A 7 -103.20 20.20 -0.10
N LYS A 8 -103.91 19.41 0.72
CA LYS A 8 -103.32 18.29 1.48
C LYS A 8 -102.84 17.16 0.57
N TRP A 9 -103.57 16.86 -0.50
CA TRP A 9 -103.18 15.87 -1.50
C TRP A 9 -101.97 16.32 -2.33
N TRP A 10 -101.95 17.58 -2.79
CA TRP A 10 -100.80 18.16 -3.49
C TRP A 10 -99.55 18.23 -2.60
N ALA A 11 -99.70 18.66 -1.35
CA ALA A 11 -98.59 18.70 -0.39
C ALA A 11 -98.09 17.29 -0.04
N GLY A 12 -98.99 16.32 0.11
CA GLY A 12 -98.64 14.91 0.33
C GLY A 12 -97.93 14.30 -0.87
N SER A 13 -98.46 14.50 -2.08
CA SER A 13 -97.86 14.00 -3.32
C SER A 13 -96.50 14.64 -3.62
N LYS A 14 -96.34 15.96 -3.39
CA LYS A 14 -95.04 16.63 -3.50
C LYS A 14 -94.03 16.17 -2.45
N LEU A 15 -94.48 15.90 -1.22
CA LEU A 15 -93.63 15.35 -0.17
C LEU A 15 -93.20 13.92 -0.49
N GLU A 16 -94.09 13.10 -1.04
CA GLU A 16 -93.77 11.74 -1.52
C GLU A 16 -92.78 11.79 -2.71
N GLU A 17 -92.94 12.73 -3.64
CA GLU A 17 -92.02 12.94 -4.75
C GLU A 17 -90.62 13.38 -4.27
N GLU A 18 -90.54 14.36 -3.36
CA GLU A 18 -89.29 14.84 -2.78
C GLU A 18 -88.61 13.80 -1.87
N THR A 19 -89.38 13.00 -1.11
CA THR A 19 -88.83 11.90 -0.32
C THR A 19 -88.30 10.77 -1.20
N ALA A 20 -88.99 10.43 -2.29
CA ALA A 20 -88.50 9.47 -3.27
C ALA A 20 -87.23 9.99 -3.98
N HIS A 21 -87.19 11.27 -4.35
CA HIS A 21 -86.01 11.91 -4.95
C HIS A 21 -84.82 11.93 -3.98
N THR A 22 -85.05 12.28 -2.72
CA THR A 22 -84.01 12.29 -1.68
C THR A 22 -83.49 10.88 -1.42
N GLN A 23 -84.37 9.88 -1.31
CA GLN A 23 -83.95 8.47 -1.17
C GLN A 23 -83.16 7.97 -2.38
N ALA A 24 -83.52 8.38 -3.60
CA ALA A 24 -82.76 8.06 -4.80
C ALA A 24 -81.36 8.71 -4.79
N LEU A 25 -81.25 9.96 -4.31
CA LEU A 25 -79.97 10.66 -4.17
C LEU A 25 -79.08 10.01 -3.10
N VAL A 26 -79.64 9.65 -1.95
CA VAL A 26 -78.94 8.92 -0.89
C VAL A 26 -78.41 7.59 -1.43
N ARG A 27 -79.22 6.81 -2.13
CA ARG A 27 -78.77 5.56 -2.78
C ARG A 27 -77.65 5.78 -3.79
N ARG A 28 -77.71 6.86 -4.59
CA ARG A 28 -76.62 7.20 -5.53
C ARG A 28 -75.32 7.54 -4.79
N LEU A 29 -75.40 8.29 -3.69
CA LEU A 29 -74.24 8.62 -2.85
C LEU A 29 -73.67 7.36 -2.18
N GLU A 30 -74.51 6.47 -1.65
CA GLU A 30 -74.09 5.19 -1.07
C GLU A 30 -73.40 4.30 -2.12
N MET A 31 -73.94 4.23 -3.34
CA MET A 31 -73.31 3.50 -4.45
C MET A 31 -71.96 4.11 -4.84
N ALA A 32 -71.88 5.44 -4.96
CA ALA A 32 -70.63 6.13 -5.27
C ALA A 32 -69.57 5.95 -4.16
N GLN A 33 -69.99 5.98 -2.89
CA GLN A 33 -69.11 5.72 -1.75
C GLN A 33 -68.63 4.26 -1.72
N ALA A 34 -69.52 3.30 -2.01
CA ALA A 34 -69.15 1.89 -2.12
C ALA A 34 -68.16 1.66 -3.28
N GLU A 35 -68.34 2.32 -4.41
CA GLU A 35 -67.42 2.24 -5.54
C GLU A 35 -66.06 2.89 -5.23
N ALA A 36 -66.05 4.06 -4.61
CA ALA A 36 -64.82 4.71 -4.15
C ALA A 36 -64.06 3.83 -3.15
N ASN A 37 -64.75 3.23 -2.17
CA ASN A 37 -64.16 2.31 -1.21
C ASN A 37 -63.60 1.04 -1.88
N ARG A 38 -64.28 0.50 -2.89
CA ARG A 38 -63.76 -0.63 -3.69
C ARG A 38 -62.48 -0.25 -4.42
N ARG A 39 -62.43 0.93 -5.06
CA ARG A 39 -61.22 1.43 -5.75
C ARG A 39 -60.05 1.63 -4.78
N VAL A 40 -60.31 2.22 -3.61
CA VAL A 40 -59.28 2.41 -2.56
C VAL A 40 -58.78 1.07 -2.04
N ASN A 41 -59.67 0.12 -1.74
CA ASN A 41 -59.28 -1.21 -1.25
C ASN A 41 -58.51 -2.01 -2.32
N ALA A 42 -58.89 -1.89 -3.60
CA ALA A 42 -58.16 -2.50 -4.71
C ALA A 42 -56.73 -1.95 -4.81
N LYS A 43 -56.56 -0.61 -4.77
CA LYS A 43 -55.22 0.01 -4.75
C LYS A 43 -54.42 -0.36 -3.50
N LYS A 44 -55.05 -0.42 -2.33
CA LYS A 44 -54.40 -0.87 -1.09
C LYS A 44 -53.89 -2.30 -1.21
N ALA A 45 -54.70 -3.21 -1.77
CA ALA A 45 -54.30 -4.59 -2.01
C ALA A 45 -53.16 -4.69 -3.02
N GLU A 46 -53.21 -3.90 -4.10
CA GLU A 46 -52.15 -3.80 -5.11
C GLU A 46 -50.82 -3.34 -4.50
N TYR A 47 -50.81 -2.21 -3.78
CA TYR A 47 -49.61 -1.73 -3.08
C TYR A 47 -49.10 -2.74 -2.06
N SER A 48 -50.00 -3.42 -1.33
CA SER A 48 -49.59 -4.48 -0.38
C SER A 48 -48.89 -5.64 -1.08
N ARG A 49 -49.32 -6.02 -2.30
CA ARG A 49 -48.63 -7.04 -3.11
C ARG A 49 -47.29 -6.54 -3.61
N GLN A 50 -47.22 -5.30 -4.11
CA GLN A 50 -45.97 -4.71 -4.58
C GLN A 50 -44.93 -4.62 -3.44
N ILE A 51 -45.34 -4.17 -2.25
CA ILE A 51 -44.48 -4.12 -1.06
C ILE A 51 -43.95 -5.50 -0.71
N LYS A 52 -44.81 -6.53 -0.69
CA LYS A 52 -44.38 -7.91 -0.43
C LYS A 52 -43.39 -8.43 -1.47
N ALA A 53 -43.68 -8.22 -2.76
CA ALA A 53 -42.78 -8.62 -3.84
C ALA A 53 -41.41 -7.92 -3.73
N HIS A 54 -41.39 -6.61 -3.44
CA HIS A 54 -40.15 -5.87 -3.19
C HIS A 54 -39.39 -6.40 -1.96
N GLN A 55 -40.09 -6.74 -0.88
CA GLN A 55 -39.47 -7.32 0.32
C GLN A 55 -38.85 -8.69 0.03
N GLU A 56 -39.56 -9.56 -0.69
CA GLU A 56 -39.06 -10.89 -1.08
C GLU A 56 -37.82 -10.78 -1.96
N GLN A 57 -37.84 -9.91 -2.96
CA GLN A 57 -36.69 -9.65 -3.83
C GLN A 57 -35.50 -9.12 -3.04
N ARG A 58 -35.71 -8.10 -2.19
CA ARG A 58 -34.66 -7.56 -1.32
C ARG A 58 -34.07 -8.63 -0.39
N ASN A 59 -34.91 -9.47 0.21
CA ASN A 59 -34.44 -10.53 1.11
C ASN A 59 -33.60 -11.57 0.35
N LYS A 60 -33.94 -11.86 -0.90
CA LYS A 60 -33.15 -12.75 -1.76
C LYS A 60 -31.79 -12.15 -2.10
N GLU A 61 -31.74 -10.88 -2.48
CA GLU A 61 -30.49 -10.15 -2.77
C GLU A 61 -29.61 -10.07 -1.52
N LEU A 62 -30.18 -9.72 -0.37
CA LEU A 62 -29.46 -9.69 0.92
C LEU A 62 -28.88 -11.05 1.29
N LYS A 63 -29.64 -12.13 1.09
CA LYS A 63 -29.15 -13.49 1.35
C LYS A 63 -27.97 -13.84 0.45
N GLN A 64 -28.07 -13.59 -0.85
CA GLN A 64 -26.99 -13.83 -1.80
C GLN A 64 -25.72 -13.05 -1.44
N TYR A 65 -25.89 -11.77 -1.05
CA TYR A 65 -24.78 -10.94 -0.61
C TYR A 65 -24.16 -11.45 0.71
N LEU A 66 -24.97 -11.86 1.69
CA LEU A 66 -24.47 -12.44 2.94
C LEU A 66 -23.72 -13.75 2.71
N ASP A 67 -24.25 -14.64 1.87
CA ASP A 67 -23.59 -15.90 1.51
C ASP A 67 -22.24 -15.65 0.82
N PHE A 68 -22.18 -14.66 -0.07
CA PHE A 68 -20.92 -14.21 -0.69
C PHE A 68 -19.92 -13.69 0.36
N MET A 69 -20.36 -12.79 1.25
CA MET A 69 -19.50 -12.21 2.28
C MET A 69 -18.99 -13.27 3.26
N ASN A 70 -19.83 -14.22 3.66
CA ASN A 70 -19.43 -15.35 4.50
C ASN A 70 -18.36 -16.21 3.81
N GLY A 71 -18.53 -16.48 2.50
CA GLY A 71 -17.51 -17.17 1.71
C GLY A 71 -16.19 -16.42 1.63
N GLN A 72 -16.20 -15.08 1.54
CA GLN A 72 -14.98 -14.27 1.60
C GLN A 72 -14.29 -14.34 2.97
N LEU A 73 -15.07 -14.32 4.05
CA LEU A 73 -14.54 -14.41 5.41
C LEU A 73 -13.85 -15.75 5.66
N GLU A 74 -14.41 -16.86 5.16
CA GLU A 74 -13.80 -18.18 5.28
C GLU A 74 -12.43 -18.25 4.60
N ILE A 75 -12.33 -17.79 3.35
CA ILE A 75 -11.08 -17.76 2.58
C ILE A 75 -10.06 -16.84 3.22
N THR A 76 -10.51 -15.66 3.67
CA THR A 76 -9.66 -14.70 4.38
C THR A 76 -9.16 -15.31 5.69
N GLY A 77 -10.00 -16.05 6.42
CA GLY A 77 -9.62 -16.77 7.63
C GLY A 77 -8.51 -17.78 7.39
N THR A 78 -8.58 -18.58 6.32
CA THR A 78 -7.50 -19.49 5.91
C THR A 78 -6.22 -18.71 5.58
N TYR A 79 -6.34 -17.61 4.84
CA TYR A 79 -5.21 -16.77 4.46
C TYR A 79 -4.51 -16.11 5.66
N LEU A 80 -5.24 -15.75 6.72
CA LEU A 80 -4.64 -15.14 7.91
C LEU A 80 -3.61 -16.06 8.58
N ASN A 81 -3.81 -17.38 8.54
CA ASN A 81 -2.84 -18.34 9.07
C ASN A 81 -1.55 -18.33 8.23
N GLU A 82 -1.67 -18.36 6.91
CA GLU A 82 -0.52 -18.27 5.98
C GLU A 82 0.25 -16.95 6.18
N LEU A 83 -0.49 -15.83 6.34
CA LEU A 83 0.10 -14.52 6.61
C LEU A 83 0.84 -14.48 7.95
N ALA A 84 0.27 -15.09 9.00
CA ALA A 84 0.90 -15.18 10.31
C ALA A 84 2.18 -16.04 10.28
N GLU A 85 2.17 -17.15 9.54
CA GLU A 85 3.37 -17.95 9.32
C GLU A 85 4.43 -17.18 8.54
N PHE A 86 4.04 -16.45 7.49
CA PHE A 86 4.94 -15.60 6.72
C PHE A 86 5.57 -14.50 7.60
N GLN A 87 4.77 -13.82 8.42
CA GLN A 87 5.25 -12.81 9.38
C GLN A 87 6.23 -13.42 10.38
N SER A 88 5.89 -14.56 10.96
CA SER A 88 6.76 -15.27 11.91
C SER A 88 8.10 -15.67 11.27
N PHE A 89 8.05 -16.18 10.04
CA PHE A 89 9.25 -16.58 9.30
C PHE A 89 10.13 -15.40 8.86
N THR A 90 9.55 -14.20 8.76
CA THR A 90 10.29 -12.97 8.49
C THR A 90 11.31 -12.68 9.61
N PHE A 91 10.95 -12.94 10.87
CA PHE A 91 11.87 -12.81 12.01
C PHE A 91 13.02 -13.82 11.97
N VAL A 92 12.78 -15.05 11.50
CA VAL A 92 13.85 -16.06 11.30
C VAL A 92 14.88 -15.58 10.27
N CYS A 93 14.42 -14.90 9.22
CA CYS A 93 15.31 -14.30 8.21
C CYS A 93 16.11 -13.13 8.79
N ILE A 94 15.49 -12.29 9.61
CA ILE A 94 16.16 -11.17 10.31
C ILE A 94 17.21 -11.70 11.28
N ASP A 95 16.87 -12.68 12.11
CA ASP A 95 17.76 -13.28 13.09
C ASP A 95 19.02 -13.89 12.43
N SER A 96 18.82 -14.70 11.38
CA SER A 96 19.95 -15.26 10.62
C SER A 96 20.80 -14.18 9.92
N TRP A 97 20.19 -13.07 9.51
CA TRP A 97 20.92 -11.94 8.96
C TRP A 97 21.74 -11.20 10.01
N MET A 98 21.18 -10.98 11.21
CA MET A 98 21.89 -10.36 12.33
C MET A 98 23.08 -11.20 12.76
N HIS A 99 22.95 -12.53 12.81
CA HIS A 99 24.09 -13.42 13.07
C HIS A 99 25.17 -13.33 12.00
N LEU A 100 24.80 -13.19 10.72
CA LEU A 100 25.77 -12.99 9.65
C LEU A 100 26.52 -11.66 9.81
N ASP A 101 25.81 -10.61 10.21
CA ASP A 101 26.39 -9.29 10.47
C ASP A 101 27.35 -9.33 11.67
N LEU A 102 26.96 -9.98 12.77
CA LEU A 102 27.82 -10.18 13.94
C LEU A 102 29.13 -10.89 13.57
N CYS A 103 29.08 -11.96 12.78
CA CYS A 103 30.31 -12.62 12.31
C CYS A 103 31.20 -11.68 11.46
N ASN A 104 30.61 -10.75 10.68
CA ASN A 104 31.39 -9.76 9.95
C ASN A 104 32.08 -8.78 10.89
N GLN A 105 31.36 -8.28 11.90
CA GLN A 105 31.89 -7.37 12.90
C GLN A 105 33.02 -8.00 13.70
N GLU A 106 32.85 -9.26 14.15
CA GLU A 106 33.89 -10.02 14.84
C GLU A 106 35.15 -10.19 13.98
N ILE A 107 35.01 -10.57 12.71
CA ILE A 107 36.15 -10.66 11.78
C ILE A 107 36.87 -9.32 11.64
N ASN A 108 36.12 -8.20 11.56
CA ASN A 108 36.70 -6.87 11.46
C ASN A 108 37.49 -6.51 12.72
N ILE A 109 36.94 -6.76 13.90
CA ILE A 109 37.62 -6.54 15.19
C ILE A 109 38.90 -7.37 15.27
N VAL A 110 38.87 -8.65 14.88
CA VAL A 110 40.06 -9.51 14.88
C VAL A 110 41.11 -9.00 13.89
N ASN A 111 40.70 -8.51 12.72
CA ASN A 111 41.62 -7.88 11.77
C ASN A 111 42.28 -6.62 12.35
N GLU A 112 41.53 -5.77 13.03
CA GLU A 112 42.07 -4.58 13.70
C GLU A 112 43.08 -4.96 14.79
N LYS A 113 42.77 -5.95 15.63
CA LYS A 113 43.70 -6.48 16.63
C LYS A 113 44.99 -7.01 16.00
N LEU A 114 44.88 -7.82 14.94
CA LEU A 114 46.04 -8.33 14.21
C LEU A 114 46.89 -7.20 13.62
N ASN A 115 46.27 -6.19 13.02
CA ASN A 115 46.98 -5.03 12.47
C ASN A 115 47.72 -4.24 13.56
N ALA A 116 47.11 -4.07 14.73
CA ALA A 116 47.76 -3.42 15.88
C ALA A 116 48.98 -4.23 16.38
N ILE A 117 48.86 -5.55 16.47
CA ILE A 117 49.97 -6.44 16.86
C ILE A 117 51.11 -6.38 15.84
N TYR A 118 50.84 -6.44 14.54
CA TYR A 118 51.89 -6.35 13.52
C TYR A 118 52.58 -5.00 13.50
N SER A 119 51.82 -3.91 13.67
CA SER A 119 52.38 -2.56 13.78
C SER A 119 53.29 -2.43 14.99
N THR A 120 52.86 -2.95 16.14
CA THR A 120 53.66 -2.96 17.39
C THR A 120 54.91 -3.83 17.24
N THR A 121 54.80 -4.99 16.60
CA THR A 121 55.92 -5.88 16.34
C THR A 121 56.96 -5.21 15.43
N SER A 122 56.51 -4.50 14.40
CA SER A 122 57.40 -3.73 13.52
C SER A 122 58.15 -2.62 14.26
N LEU A 123 57.47 -1.93 15.19
CA LEU A 123 58.13 -0.95 16.07
C LEU A 123 59.16 -1.61 16.99
N ILE A 124 58.84 -2.75 17.60
CA ILE A 124 59.79 -3.50 18.43
C ILE A 124 61.01 -3.94 17.61
N ASP A 125 60.81 -4.43 16.38
CA ASP A 125 61.90 -4.80 15.48
C ASP A 125 62.80 -3.59 15.15
N ALA A 126 62.22 -2.42 14.93
CA ALA A 126 62.97 -1.17 14.75
C ALA A 126 63.78 -0.80 16.01
N TYR A 127 63.19 -0.91 17.20
CA TYR A 127 63.88 -0.66 18.47
C TYR A 127 65.02 -1.66 18.73
N ILE A 128 64.81 -2.95 18.49
CA ILE A 128 65.85 -3.98 18.59
C ILE A 128 67.01 -3.65 17.64
N ASN A 129 66.71 -3.25 16.41
CA ASN A 129 67.73 -2.87 15.43
C ASN A 129 68.53 -1.64 15.87
N GLU A 130 67.88 -0.60 16.40
CA GLU A 130 68.57 0.59 16.89
C GLU A 130 69.41 0.29 18.15
N LEU A 131 68.89 -0.51 19.08
CA LEU A 131 69.65 -0.98 20.26
C LEU A 131 70.89 -1.79 19.85
N ASN A 132 70.76 -2.68 18.86
CA ASN A 132 71.89 -3.41 18.31
C ASN A 132 72.94 -2.46 17.71
N LYS A 133 72.52 -1.44 16.94
CA LYS A 133 73.44 -0.40 16.41
C LYS A 133 74.13 0.39 17.52
N GLN A 134 73.41 0.80 18.58
CA GLN A 134 74.01 1.52 19.71
C GLN A 134 74.96 0.68 20.55
N THR A 135 74.72 -0.64 20.61
CA THR A 135 75.66 -1.59 21.22
C THR A 135 76.94 -1.67 20.38
N GLN A 136 76.81 -1.60 19.05
CA GLN A 136 77.91 -1.66 18.08
C GLN A 136 78.60 -0.32 17.81
N ARG A 137 78.08 0.83 18.28
CA ARG A 137 78.73 2.13 18.06
C ARG A 137 80.17 2.08 18.56
N GLN A 138 81.09 2.28 17.61
CA GLN A 138 82.54 2.14 17.68
C GLN A 138 83.17 2.67 18.97
N VAL A 139 82.60 3.68 19.64
CA VAL A 139 83.17 4.27 20.87
C VAL A 139 83.51 3.24 21.94
N ARG A 140 82.68 2.20 22.17
CA ARG A 140 82.98 1.17 23.20
C ARG A 140 84.07 0.18 22.77
N HIS A 141 84.08 -0.20 21.49
CA HIS A 141 85.10 -1.07 20.91
C HIS A 141 86.46 -0.34 20.82
N VAL A 142 86.44 0.87 20.27
CA VAL A 142 87.58 1.79 20.16
C VAL A 142 88.12 2.14 21.54
N TRP A 143 87.28 2.35 22.56
CA TRP A 143 87.76 2.61 23.91
C TRP A 143 88.42 1.39 24.55
N ARG A 144 87.89 0.17 24.34
CA ARG A 144 88.57 -1.07 24.76
C ARG A 144 89.89 -1.29 24.03
N GLU A 145 89.93 -1.10 22.71
CA GLU A 145 91.19 -1.19 21.93
C GLU A 145 92.20 -0.11 22.34
N PHE A 146 91.76 1.12 22.58
CA PHE A 146 92.63 2.23 22.97
C PHE A 146 93.23 2.01 24.37
N THR A 147 92.43 1.51 25.31
CA THR A 147 92.89 1.19 26.67
C THR A 147 93.72 -0.10 26.76
N SER A 148 93.50 -1.07 25.87
CA SER A 148 94.35 -2.27 25.78
C SER A 148 95.67 -2.02 25.06
N ALA A 149 95.71 -1.08 24.11
CA ALA A 149 96.92 -0.74 23.35
C ALA A 149 97.87 0.24 24.07
N ARG A 150 97.39 0.98 25.08
CA ARG A 150 98.22 1.88 25.90
C ARG A 150 98.06 1.55 27.38
N GLU A 151 98.96 0.74 27.92
CA GLU A 151 99.10 0.62 29.37
C GLU A 151 99.54 1.97 29.95
N ILE A 152 98.77 2.48 30.91
CA ILE A 152 99.09 3.72 31.61
C ILE A 152 100.27 3.41 32.54
N GLY A 153 101.46 3.91 32.19
CA GLY A 153 102.72 3.64 32.90
C GLY A 153 102.84 4.25 34.32
N VAL A 154 101.79 4.91 34.83
CA VAL A 154 101.74 5.45 36.20
C VAL A 154 100.42 5.02 36.85
N THR A 155 100.49 4.09 37.78
CA THR A 155 99.38 3.61 38.59
C THR A 155 99.35 4.35 39.94
N THR A 156 98.35 5.20 40.14
CA THR A 156 98.01 5.75 41.47
C THR A 156 96.68 5.15 41.93
N ASP A 157 96.46 5.07 43.24
CA ASP A 157 95.22 4.52 43.82
C ASP A 157 93.95 5.17 43.24
N PHE A 158 94.02 6.47 42.92
CA PHE A 158 92.95 7.22 42.26
C PHE A 158 92.67 6.72 40.82
N ILE A 159 93.72 6.46 40.03
CA ILE A 159 93.60 5.95 38.66
C ILE A 159 93.01 4.53 38.66
N GLU A 160 93.44 3.67 39.59
CA GLU A 160 92.86 2.34 39.73
C GLU A 160 91.39 2.37 40.19
N ALA A 161 91.04 3.20 41.17
CA ALA A 161 89.67 3.38 41.63
C ALA A 161 88.76 3.88 40.50
N THR A 162 89.26 4.81 39.69
CA THR A 162 88.55 5.35 38.52
C THR A 162 88.39 4.30 37.42
N LYS A 163 89.43 3.52 37.12
CA LYS A 163 89.37 2.40 36.17
C LYS A 163 88.31 1.37 36.58
N ARG A 164 88.33 0.94 37.84
CA ARG A 164 87.33 0.01 38.39
C ARG A 164 85.90 0.60 38.34
N SER A 165 85.76 1.90 38.58
CA SER A 165 84.46 2.59 38.47
C SER A 165 83.93 2.58 37.04
N ILE A 166 84.77 2.92 36.06
CA ILE A 166 84.43 2.92 34.63
C ILE A 166 84.11 1.51 34.15
N GLU A 167 84.88 0.50 34.54
CA GLU A 167 84.62 -0.90 34.21
C GLU A 167 83.30 -1.40 34.79
N ARG A 168 83.00 -1.09 36.06
CA ARG A 168 81.71 -1.41 36.68
C ARG A 168 80.55 -0.71 35.98
N SER A 169 80.67 0.59 35.70
CA SER A 169 79.63 1.36 35.01
C SER A 169 79.38 0.82 33.60
N SER A 170 80.46 0.48 32.87
CA SER A 170 80.35 -0.13 31.54
C SER A 170 79.71 -1.51 31.59
N LYS A 171 80.00 -2.32 32.61
CA LYS A 171 79.40 -3.65 32.78
C LYS A 171 77.91 -3.54 33.12
N ASN A 172 77.56 -2.70 34.09
CA ASN A 172 76.16 -2.46 34.47
C ASN A 172 75.34 -1.96 33.29
N SER A 173 75.85 -0.99 32.52
CA SER A 173 75.18 -0.49 31.32
C SER A 173 74.99 -1.59 30.27
N ASN A 174 76.00 -2.44 30.05
CA ASN A 174 75.89 -3.58 29.12
C ASN A 174 74.85 -4.62 29.57
N ASP A 175 74.79 -4.89 30.88
CA ASP A 175 73.82 -5.81 31.45
C ASP A 175 72.39 -5.24 31.35
N GLU A 176 72.21 -3.93 31.57
CA GLU A 176 70.95 -3.23 31.33
C GLU A 176 70.51 -3.29 29.85
N PHE A 177 71.44 -3.06 28.91
CA PHE A 177 71.16 -3.20 27.47
C PHE A 177 70.74 -4.62 27.09
N ASN A 178 71.44 -5.63 27.58
CA ASN A 178 71.10 -7.03 27.31
C ASN A 178 69.75 -7.42 27.93
N ASN A 179 69.45 -6.92 29.13
CA ASN A 179 68.16 -7.13 29.77
C ASN A 179 67.02 -6.51 28.96
N GLU A 180 67.20 -5.28 28.48
CA GLU A 180 66.21 -4.59 27.65
C GLU A 180 66.00 -5.30 26.29
N LEU A 181 67.09 -5.72 25.65
CA LEU A 181 67.04 -6.49 24.41
C LEU A 181 66.28 -7.83 24.61
N ASN A 182 66.55 -8.54 25.70
CA ASN A 182 65.86 -9.78 26.05
C ASN A 182 64.38 -9.52 26.34
N ARG A 183 64.05 -8.42 27.03
CA ARG A 183 62.68 -7.99 27.28
C ARG A 183 61.91 -7.73 25.98
N LEU A 184 62.49 -6.99 25.05
CA LEU A 184 61.89 -6.69 23.75
C LEU A 184 61.71 -7.95 22.89
N LYS A 185 62.72 -8.84 22.85
CA LYS A 185 62.62 -10.14 22.15
C LYS A 185 61.52 -11.03 22.74
N SER A 186 61.41 -11.06 24.07
CA SER A 186 60.35 -11.79 24.77
C SER A 186 58.97 -11.23 24.46
N HIS A 187 58.80 -9.90 24.53
CA HIS A 187 57.55 -9.22 24.19
C HIS A 187 57.14 -9.49 22.74
N ARG A 188 58.08 -9.39 21.79
CA ARG A 188 57.85 -9.76 20.40
C ARG A 188 57.37 -11.21 20.23
N SER A 189 58.03 -12.15 20.92
CA SER A 189 57.63 -13.58 20.89
C SER A 189 56.20 -13.77 21.41
N LEU A 190 55.83 -13.06 22.48
CA LEU A 190 54.49 -13.11 23.05
C LEU A 190 53.44 -12.54 22.09
N LEU A 191 53.70 -11.38 21.49
CA LEU A 191 52.83 -10.77 20.47
C LEU A 191 52.63 -11.68 19.25
N LEU A 192 53.70 -12.35 18.79
CA LEU A 192 53.59 -13.29 17.67
C LEU A 192 52.78 -14.55 18.02
N LYS A 193 52.84 -15.02 19.27
CA LYS A 193 51.97 -16.11 19.76
C LYS A 193 50.51 -15.66 19.82
N GLU A 194 50.24 -14.46 20.31
CA GLU A 194 48.89 -13.88 20.32
C GLU A 194 48.34 -13.66 18.89
N ALA A 195 49.19 -13.25 17.95
CA ALA A 195 48.80 -13.16 16.55
C ALA A 195 48.45 -14.54 15.94
N ALA A 196 49.13 -15.61 16.36
CA ALA A 196 48.78 -16.96 15.93
C ALA A 196 47.40 -17.38 16.48
N THR A 197 47.12 -17.13 17.76
CA THR A 197 45.82 -17.45 18.36
C THR A 197 44.69 -16.65 17.73
N LEU A 198 44.90 -15.36 17.43
CA LEU A 198 43.90 -14.53 16.74
C LEU A 198 43.65 -14.98 15.29
N LYS A 199 44.65 -15.55 14.61
CA LYS A 199 44.44 -16.16 13.28
C LYS A 199 43.56 -17.38 13.35
N ASP A 200 43.75 -18.22 14.37
CA ASP A 200 42.91 -19.39 14.59
C ASP A 200 41.48 -18.98 14.94
N GLU A 201 41.30 -18.00 15.83
CA GLU A 201 39.99 -17.41 16.14
C GLU A 201 39.30 -16.84 14.88
N LYS A 202 40.03 -16.06 14.07
CA LYS A 202 39.53 -15.53 12.80
C LYS A 202 39.05 -16.65 11.87
N LYS A 203 39.79 -17.75 11.80
CA LYS A 203 39.42 -18.91 10.97
C LYS A 203 38.13 -19.54 11.50
N THR A 204 38.01 -19.76 12.81
CA THR A 204 36.78 -20.29 13.43
C THR A 204 35.57 -19.40 13.16
N VAL A 205 35.70 -18.07 13.32
CA VAL A 205 34.61 -17.13 13.02
C VAL A 205 34.28 -17.15 11.52
N HIS A 206 35.28 -17.28 10.65
CA HIS A 206 35.07 -17.39 9.21
C HIS A 206 34.29 -18.66 8.82
N ASP A 207 34.64 -19.80 9.39
CA ASP A 207 33.94 -21.07 9.14
C ASP A 207 32.48 -20.99 9.65
N ASN A 208 32.26 -20.40 10.83
CA ASN A 208 30.92 -20.12 11.35
C ASN A 208 30.13 -19.19 10.41
N LYS A 209 30.76 -18.14 9.90
CA LYS A 209 30.14 -17.20 8.93
C LYS A 209 29.66 -17.92 7.67
N VAL A 210 30.43 -18.87 7.14
CA VAL A 210 30.03 -19.66 5.97
C VAL A 210 28.76 -20.45 6.27
N SER A 211 28.71 -21.16 7.41
CA SER A 211 27.53 -21.93 7.83
C SER A 211 26.29 -21.04 8.04
N VAL A 212 26.45 -19.90 8.70
CA VAL A 212 25.36 -18.94 8.92
C VAL A 212 24.87 -18.36 7.60
N LYS A 213 25.78 -18.06 6.66
CA LYS A 213 25.42 -17.57 5.32
C LYS A 213 24.59 -18.59 4.55
N GLU A 214 24.98 -19.87 4.56
CA GLU A 214 24.22 -20.94 3.91
C GLU A 214 22.81 -21.07 4.49
N ARG A 215 22.69 -21.03 5.82
CA ARG A 215 21.40 -21.05 6.52
C ARG A 215 20.54 -19.84 6.14
N HIS A 216 21.13 -18.65 6.10
CA HIS A 216 20.43 -17.43 5.73
C HIS A 216 19.92 -17.46 4.28
N GLU A 217 20.72 -17.97 3.33
CA GLU A 217 20.28 -18.14 1.94
C GLU A 217 19.17 -19.19 1.79
N ALA A 218 19.19 -20.27 2.58
CA ALA A 218 18.09 -21.22 2.64
C ALA A 218 16.80 -20.55 3.19
N ASN A 219 16.93 -19.76 4.26
CA ASN A 219 15.81 -19.00 4.82
C ASN A 219 15.23 -18.01 3.80
N LYS A 220 16.06 -17.27 3.06
CA LYS A 220 15.60 -16.36 1.99
C LYS A 220 14.76 -17.07 0.94
N LYS A 221 15.20 -18.24 0.48
CA LYS A 221 14.44 -19.04 -0.50
C LYS A 221 13.06 -19.43 0.05
N THR A 222 13.01 -19.92 1.29
CA THR A 222 11.76 -20.29 1.95
C THR A 222 10.84 -19.09 2.15
N LEU A 223 11.38 -17.93 2.56
CA LEU A 223 10.61 -16.70 2.73
C LEU A 223 10.03 -16.22 1.39
N ALA A 224 10.79 -16.30 0.29
CA ALA A 224 10.32 -15.95 -1.04
C ALA A 224 9.18 -16.85 -1.53
N LEU A 225 9.22 -18.16 -1.22
CA LEU A 225 8.12 -19.09 -1.51
C LEU A 225 6.86 -18.75 -0.70
N LYS A 226 7.00 -18.53 0.62
CA LYS A 226 5.88 -18.11 1.48
C LYS A 226 5.28 -16.78 1.04
N TYR A 227 6.11 -15.82 0.66
CA TYR A 227 5.67 -14.54 0.10
C TYR A 227 4.86 -14.72 -1.20
N SER A 228 5.33 -15.57 -2.10
CA SER A 228 4.63 -15.86 -3.36
C SER A 228 3.28 -16.53 -3.11
N SER A 229 3.22 -17.51 -2.20
CA SER A 229 1.97 -18.13 -1.75
C SER A 229 0.99 -17.09 -1.18
N CYS A 230 1.48 -16.19 -0.33
CA CYS A 230 0.66 -15.12 0.25
C CYS A 230 0.10 -14.17 -0.82
N ILE A 231 0.88 -13.85 -1.85
CA ILE A 231 0.42 -13.04 -2.99
C ILE A 231 -0.66 -13.78 -3.78
N GLU A 232 -0.48 -15.07 -4.04
CA GLU A 232 -1.46 -15.88 -4.77
C GLU A 232 -2.79 -15.93 -4.04
N TYR A 233 -2.78 -16.21 -2.73
CA TYR A 233 -3.98 -16.17 -1.89
C TYR A 233 -4.64 -14.79 -1.88
N TRP A 234 -3.86 -13.73 -1.68
CA TRP A 234 -4.39 -12.37 -1.68
C TRP A 234 -5.04 -12.02 -3.03
N ASN A 235 -4.42 -12.41 -4.15
CA ASN A 235 -4.98 -12.22 -5.48
C ASN A 235 -6.28 -13.02 -5.68
N VAL A 236 -6.40 -14.23 -5.12
CA VAL A 236 -7.65 -15.01 -5.16
C VAL A 236 -8.76 -14.28 -4.41
N ILE A 237 -8.48 -13.74 -3.22
CA ILE A 237 -9.46 -12.96 -2.45
C ILE A 237 -9.88 -11.71 -3.25
N ALA A 238 -8.91 -10.93 -3.74
CA ALA A 238 -9.18 -9.73 -4.53
C ALA A 238 -10.01 -10.04 -5.79
N LYS A 239 -9.64 -11.08 -6.54
CA LYS A 239 -10.38 -11.52 -7.74
C LYS A 239 -11.79 -11.98 -7.42
N LYS A 240 -12.05 -12.58 -6.26
CA LYS A 240 -13.40 -12.98 -5.90
C LYS A 240 -14.32 -11.77 -5.65
N PHE A 241 -13.80 -10.70 -5.03
CA PHE A 241 -14.54 -9.43 -4.96
C PHE A 241 -14.86 -8.87 -6.33
N GLU A 242 -13.90 -8.87 -7.25
CA GLU A 242 -14.13 -8.43 -8.63
C GLU A 242 -15.14 -9.33 -9.36
N SER A 243 -15.07 -10.64 -9.16
CA SER A 243 -15.98 -11.61 -9.79
C SER A 243 -17.43 -11.50 -9.34
N TYR A 244 -17.68 -10.98 -8.13
CA TYR A 244 -19.04 -10.84 -7.61
C TYR A 244 -19.90 -9.89 -8.44
N TYR A 245 -19.29 -8.80 -8.93
CA TYR A 245 -19.97 -7.83 -9.80
C TYR A 245 -19.76 -8.11 -11.29
N ALA A 246 -18.94 -9.11 -11.63
CA ALA A 246 -18.62 -9.43 -13.01
C ALA A 246 -19.89 -9.91 -13.74
N PHE A 247 -20.23 -9.23 -14.84
CA PHE A 247 -21.41 -9.53 -15.67
C PHE A 247 -22.77 -9.43 -14.96
N GLU A 248 -22.84 -8.84 -13.77
CA GLU A 248 -24.11 -8.61 -13.10
C GLU A 248 -24.92 -7.57 -13.91
N MET A 249 -26.05 -8.02 -14.48
CA MET A 249 -26.92 -7.18 -15.28
C MET A 249 -27.75 -6.26 -14.40
N THR A 250 -27.98 -5.05 -14.89
CA THR A 250 -28.76 -3.99 -14.25
C THR A 250 -30.06 -3.77 -15.03
N GLN A 251 -30.95 -2.92 -14.53
CA GLN A 251 -32.15 -2.52 -15.27
C GLN A 251 -31.85 -1.50 -16.39
N ASN A 252 -30.62 -0.96 -16.45
CA ASN A 252 -30.25 0.08 -17.41
C ASN A 252 -29.49 -0.50 -18.61
N ASP A 253 -30.02 -0.29 -19.81
CA ASP A 253 -29.47 -0.86 -21.06
C ASP A 253 -28.09 -0.31 -21.43
N TYR A 254 -27.79 0.95 -21.10
CA TYR A 254 -26.47 1.53 -21.36
C TYR A 254 -25.42 0.91 -20.45
N ALA A 255 -25.71 0.77 -19.16
CA ALA A 255 -24.83 0.09 -18.21
C ALA A 255 -24.56 -1.35 -18.67
N ASN A 256 -25.60 -2.10 -19.04
CA ASN A 256 -25.46 -3.47 -19.52
C ASN A 256 -24.62 -3.57 -20.79
N ARG A 257 -24.81 -2.65 -21.75
CA ARG A 257 -23.98 -2.58 -22.97
C ARG A 257 -22.52 -2.31 -22.65
N TRP A 258 -22.24 -1.38 -21.74
CA TRP A 258 -20.88 -1.06 -21.33
C TRP A 258 -20.20 -2.23 -20.61
N ILE A 259 -20.91 -2.89 -19.70
CA ILE A 259 -20.40 -4.07 -18.96
C ILE A 259 -20.14 -5.25 -19.91
N LYS A 260 -21.05 -5.51 -20.85
CA LYS A 260 -20.92 -6.62 -21.82
C LYS A 260 -19.67 -6.49 -22.71
N ASN A 261 -19.19 -5.27 -22.93
CA ASN A 261 -18.00 -5.00 -23.74
C ASN A 261 -16.69 -5.14 -22.96
N LEU A 262 -16.73 -5.43 -21.65
CA LEU A 262 -15.56 -5.66 -20.82
C LEU A 262 -15.03 -7.08 -21.00
N LYS A 263 -13.70 -7.25 -20.95
CA LYS A 263 -13.05 -8.56 -21.17
C LYS A 263 -13.21 -9.46 -19.96
N GLU A 264 -12.99 -8.89 -18.77
CA GLU A 264 -13.06 -9.62 -17.49
C GLU A 264 -14.39 -9.38 -16.77
N GLY A 265 -15.32 -8.67 -17.42
CA GLY A 265 -16.70 -8.51 -16.97
C GLY A 265 -16.92 -7.43 -15.93
N GLY A 266 -15.91 -6.65 -15.55
CA GLY A 266 -16.04 -5.60 -14.55
C GLY A 266 -14.98 -5.57 -13.46
N THR A 267 -13.70 -5.79 -13.77
CA THR A 267 -12.64 -5.51 -12.77
C THR A 267 -12.60 -4.03 -12.42
N LEU A 268 -11.99 -3.70 -11.27
CA LEU A 268 -11.94 -2.30 -10.82
C LEU A 268 -11.29 -1.39 -11.88
N GLN A 269 -10.25 -1.88 -12.56
CA GLN A 269 -9.56 -1.13 -13.62
C GLN A 269 -10.41 -0.97 -14.88
N GLU A 270 -11.15 -2.01 -15.27
CA GLU A 270 -12.07 -1.93 -16.42
C GLU A 270 -13.20 -0.93 -16.17
N ILE A 271 -13.82 -0.98 -14.98
CA ILE A 271 -14.90 -0.07 -14.60
C ILE A 271 -14.40 1.39 -14.58
N ILE A 272 -13.20 1.64 -14.03
CA ILE A 272 -12.60 2.98 -14.03
C ILE A 272 -12.43 3.52 -15.46
N LYS A 273 -11.95 2.68 -16.39
CA LYS A 273 -11.77 3.08 -17.79
C LYS A 273 -13.11 3.40 -18.47
N VAL A 274 -14.12 2.56 -18.27
CA VAL A 274 -15.47 2.76 -18.84
C VAL A 274 -16.13 4.02 -18.28
N ILE A 275 -15.96 4.32 -16.99
CA ILE A 275 -16.48 5.58 -16.42
C ILE A 275 -15.85 6.80 -17.11
N GLY A 276 -14.57 6.71 -17.47
CA GLY A 276 -13.88 7.72 -18.27
C GLY A 276 -14.59 7.95 -19.61
N THR A 277 -14.75 6.91 -20.42
CA THR A 277 -15.40 7.01 -21.74
C THR A 277 -16.88 7.38 -21.65
N ALA A 278 -17.60 6.90 -20.63
CA ALA A 278 -18.99 7.26 -20.38
C ALA A 278 -19.16 8.74 -20.09
N THR A 279 -18.17 9.38 -19.48
CA THR A 279 -18.21 10.82 -19.21
C THR A 279 -18.16 11.64 -20.50
N ASP A 280 -17.38 11.20 -21.49
CA ASP A 280 -17.34 11.84 -22.81
C ASP A 280 -18.66 11.66 -23.56
N ILE A 281 -19.24 10.45 -23.54
CA ILE A 281 -20.54 10.16 -24.17
C ILE A 281 -21.65 11.03 -23.58
N ILE A 282 -21.67 11.20 -22.25
CA ILE A 282 -22.63 12.10 -21.58
C ILE A 282 -22.39 13.57 -21.98
N GLY A 283 -21.13 13.95 -22.21
CA GLY A 283 -20.76 15.26 -22.76
C GLY A 283 -21.45 15.51 -24.11
N CYS A 284 -21.29 14.59 -25.06
CA CYS A 284 -21.94 14.67 -26.37
C CYS A 284 -23.47 14.71 -26.28
N ALA A 285 -24.08 13.85 -25.44
CA ALA A 285 -25.54 13.85 -25.24
C ALA A 285 -26.04 15.17 -24.62
N ASN A 286 -25.21 15.82 -23.78
CA ASN A 286 -25.51 17.12 -23.22
C ASN A 286 -25.44 18.23 -24.27
N GLU A 287 -24.47 18.20 -25.17
CA GLU A 287 -24.35 19.14 -26.30
C GLU A 287 -25.57 19.05 -27.21
N VAL A 288 -25.95 17.84 -27.64
CA VAL A 288 -27.15 17.60 -28.47
C VAL A 288 -28.41 18.13 -27.79
N LEU A 289 -28.59 17.87 -26.49
CA LEU A 289 -29.73 18.40 -25.75
C LEU A 289 -29.71 19.93 -25.64
N THR A 290 -28.51 20.53 -25.54
CA THR A 290 -28.35 21.98 -25.45
C THR A 290 -28.71 22.63 -26.77
N GLU A 291 -28.19 22.13 -27.90
CA GLU A 291 -28.52 22.59 -29.25
C GLU A 291 -30.02 22.49 -29.54
N LEU A 292 -30.62 21.33 -29.25
CA LEU A 292 -32.08 21.14 -29.42
C LEU A 292 -32.89 22.08 -28.54
N ASN A 293 -32.44 22.39 -27.33
CA ASN A 293 -33.10 23.37 -26.47
C ASN A 293 -32.92 24.80 -26.99
N GLU A 294 -31.74 25.17 -27.49
CA GLU A 294 -31.49 26.48 -28.08
C GLU A 294 -32.40 26.72 -29.30
N GLU A 295 -32.63 25.69 -30.12
CA GLU A 295 -33.59 25.75 -31.23
C GLU A 295 -35.05 25.79 -30.74
N TYR A 296 -35.41 24.99 -29.74
CA TYR A 296 -36.80 24.83 -29.28
C TYR A 296 -37.34 26.01 -28.44
N GLN A 297 -36.51 26.59 -27.56
CA GLN A 297 -36.95 27.59 -26.58
C GLN A 297 -37.53 28.86 -27.20
N PRO A 298 -36.98 29.44 -28.29
CA PRO A 298 -37.57 30.59 -28.97
C PRO A 298 -39.01 30.32 -29.44
N PHE A 299 -39.25 29.20 -30.11
CA PHE A 299 -40.58 28.82 -30.58
C PHE A 299 -41.56 28.59 -29.42
N LYS A 300 -41.12 27.88 -28.37
CA LYS A 300 -41.92 27.68 -27.16
C LYS A 300 -42.33 29.00 -26.51
N ARG A 301 -41.40 29.96 -26.40
CA ARG A 301 -41.66 31.28 -25.81
C ARG A 301 -42.63 32.10 -26.66
N ARG A 302 -42.43 32.17 -27.98
CA ARG A 302 -43.32 32.91 -28.90
C ARG A 302 -44.74 32.37 -28.89
N VAL A 303 -44.91 31.04 -28.96
CA VAL A 303 -46.23 30.39 -28.90
C VAL A 303 -46.91 30.65 -27.56
N LYS A 304 -46.16 30.57 -26.45
CA LYS A 304 -46.70 30.87 -25.12
C LYS A 304 -47.13 32.34 -25.01
N ALA A 305 -46.29 33.27 -25.47
CA ALA A 305 -46.60 34.70 -25.44
C ALA A 305 -47.86 35.05 -26.25
N ALA A 306 -48.05 34.45 -27.43
CA ALA A 306 -49.26 34.63 -28.23
C ALA A 306 -50.53 34.12 -27.50
N HIS A 307 -50.44 32.97 -26.81
CA HIS A 307 -51.54 32.47 -25.98
C HIS A 307 -51.81 33.31 -24.73
N ASP A 308 -50.78 33.83 -24.08
CA ASP A 308 -50.89 34.63 -22.86
C ASP A 308 -51.45 36.05 -23.16
N THR A 309 -51.12 36.61 -24.33
CA THR A 309 -51.56 37.96 -24.75
C THR A 309 -52.85 37.97 -25.57
N GLY A 310 -53.18 36.86 -26.23
CA GLY A 310 -54.31 36.77 -27.16
C GLY A 310 -54.02 37.33 -28.56
N ASP A 311 -52.83 37.91 -28.77
CA ASP A 311 -52.39 38.43 -30.07
C ASP A 311 -51.57 37.36 -30.81
N TYR A 312 -52.06 36.96 -31.99
CA TYR A 312 -51.45 35.91 -32.81
C TYR A 312 -50.76 36.51 -34.04
N PRO A 313 -49.41 36.56 -34.07
CA PRO A 313 -48.68 37.04 -35.24
C PRO A 313 -48.86 36.13 -36.45
N ASP A 314 -48.63 36.64 -37.66
CA ASP A 314 -48.69 35.85 -38.91
C ASP A 314 -47.74 34.63 -38.89
N THR A 315 -46.66 34.69 -38.11
CA THR A 315 -45.71 33.58 -37.94
C THR A 315 -46.20 32.48 -36.99
N PHE A 316 -47.32 32.67 -36.28
CA PHE A 316 -47.78 31.77 -35.21
C PHE A 316 -48.00 30.33 -35.69
N VAL A 317 -48.55 30.14 -36.89
CA VAL A 317 -48.79 28.81 -37.46
C VAL A 317 -47.47 28.06 -37.64
N HIS A 318 -46.44 28.75 -38.16
CA HIS A 318 -45.10 28.19 -38.33
C HIS A 318 -44.42 27.94 -36.97
N ASP A 319 -44.46 28.92 -36.06
CA ASP A 319 -43.86 28.79 -34.72
C ASP A 319 -44.46 27.63 -33.91
N ASN A 320 -45.78 27.40 -34.01
CA ASN A 320 -46.45 26.29 -33.34
C ASN A 320 -46.17 24.93 -34.02
N ALA A 321 -45.96 24.91 -35.34
CA ALA A 321 -45.56 23.71 -36.06
C ALA A 321 -44.13 23.28 -35.66
N GLU A 322 -43.17 24.21 -35.65
CA GLU A 322 -41.79 23.96 -35.23
C GLU A 322 -41.71 23.54 -33.75
N ARG A 323 -42.48 24.20 -32.87
CA ARG A 323 -42.59 23.78 -31.46
C ARG A 323 -43.09 22.33 -31.33
N LYS A 324 -44.10 21.94 -32.12
CA LYS A 324 -44.65 20.57 -32.08
C LYS A 324 -43.67 19.54 -32.67
N ARG A 325 -42.88 19.92 -33.68
CA ARG A 325 -41.81 19.08 -34.26
C ARG A 325 -40.67 18.84 -33.27
N LEU A 326 -40.18 19.90 -32.61
CA LEU A 326 -39.00 19.85 -31.75
C LEU A 326 -39.29 19.31 -30.34
N ALA A 327 -40.52 19.49 -29.81
CA ALA A 327 -40.90 19.01 -28.48
C ALA A 327 -40.63 17.51 -28.22
N PRO A 328 -41.00 16.56 -29.09
CA PRO A 328 -40.68 15.15 -28.88
C PRO A 328 -39.17 14.88 -28.93
N MET A 329 -38.42 15.55 -29.82
CA MET A 329 -36.97 15.38 -29.95
C MET A 329 -36.22 15.86 -28.70
N VAL A 330 -36.60 17.01 -28.13
CA VAL A 330 -36.05 17.51 -26.87
C VAL A 330 -36.36 16.55 -25.72
N LYS A 331 -37.57 16.00 -25.69
CA LYS A 331 -37.98 15.03 -24.65
C LYS A 331 -37.17 13.73 -24.75
N GLU A 332 -36.99 13.20 -25.96
CA GLU A 332 -36.21 11.99 -26.21
C GLU A 332 -34.73 12.18 -25.84
N ALA A 333 -34.11 13.29 -26.28
CA ALA A 333 -32.73 13.62 -25.93
C ALA A 333 -32.54 13.80 -24.40
N PHE A 334 -33.53 14.34 -23.70
CA PHE A 334 -33.50 14.45 -22.24
C PHE A 334 -33.55 13.09 -21.55
N GLU A 335 -34.47 12.20 -21.95
CA GLU A 335 -34.58 10.86 -21.37
C GLU A 335 -33.36 9.99 -21.69
N ASP A 336 -32.77 10.14 -22.88
CA ASP A 336 -31.53 9.46 -23.27
C ASP A 336 -30.35 9.90 -22.38
N LYS A 337 -30.14 11.22 -22.25
CA LYS A 337 -29.12 11.79 -21.34
C LYS A 337 -29.33 11.31 -19.91
N LYS A 338 -30.57 11.32 -19.42
CA LYS A 338 -30.91 10.85 -18.07
C LYS A 338 -30.53 9.38 -17.90
N SER A 339 -30.86 8.54 -18.88
CA SER A 339 -30.52 7.12 -18.88
C SER A 339 -29.01 6.88 -18.87
N LEU A 340 -28.23 7.69 -19.61
CA LEU A 340 -26.76 7.65 -19.60
C LEU A 340 -26.17 8.06 -18.24
N ILE A 341 -26.72 9.09 -17.59
CA ILE A 341 -26.29 9.53 -16.26
C ILE A 341 -26.59 8.45 -15.20
N GLU A 342 -27.77 7.83 -15.27
CA GLU A 342 -28.14 6.71 -14.40
C GLU A 342 -27.19 5.52 -14.61
N ALA A 343 -26.87 5.18 -15.87
CA ALA A 343 -25.90 4.13 -16.20
C ALA A 343 -24.52 4.39 -15.58
N ARG A 344 -24.01 5.62 -15.70
CA ARG A 344 -22.72 6.00 -15.11
C ARG A 344 -22.77 5.97 -13.58
N THR A 345 -23.90 6.38 -12.99
CA THR A 345 -24.10 6.31 -11.54
C THR A 345 -23.99 4.88 -11.03
N ILE A 346 -24.62 3.92 -11.72
CA ILE A 346 -24.52 2.50 -11.37
C ILE A 346 -23.05 2.02 -11.40
N LEU A 347 -22.29 2.38 -12.45
CA LEU A 347 -20.88 2.02 -12.53
C LEU A 347 -20.03 2.67 -11.42
N ASN A 348 -20.31 3.93 -11.06
CA ASN A 348 -19.64 4.58 -9.93
C ASN A 348 -19.91 3.86 -8.62
N THR A 349 -21.17 3.48 -8.34
CA THR A 349 -21.51 2.72 -7.12
C THR A 349 -20.74 1.40 -7.06
N ARG A 350 -20.70 0.63 -8.16
CA ARG A 350 -19.92 -0.62 -8.24
C ARG A 350 -18.42 -0.40 -8.02
N ARG A 351 -17.85 0.63 -8.64
CA ARG A 351 -16.45 1.02 -8.44
C ARG A 351 -16.17 1.30 -6.96
N ASP A 352 -17.03 2.08 -6.32
CA ASP A 352 -16.81 2.53 -4.94
C ASP A 352 -16.98 1.38 -3.94
N GLU A 353 -17.92 0.46 -4.18
CA GLU A 353 -18.06 -0.77 -3.41
C GLU A 353 -16.84 -1.69 -3.55
N LEU A 354 -16.43 -1.99 -4.79
CA LEU A 354 -15.23 -2.80 -5.07
C LEU A 354 -13.97 -2.21 -4.44
N ARG A 355 -13.77 -0.89 -4.62
CA ARG A 355 -12.66 -0.16 -4.02
C ARG A 355 -12.73 -0.25 -2.50
N GLY A 356 -13.91 -0.09 -1.91
CA GLY A 356 -14.13 -0.23 -0.47
C GLY A 356 -13.73 -1.61 0.05
N TYR A 357 -14.06 -2.70 -0.64
CA TYR A 357 -13.64 -4.05 -0.25
C TYR A 357 -12.13 -4.25 -0.38
N ILE A 358 -11.54 -3.86 -1.53
CA ILE A 358 -10.10 -3.99 -1.77
C ILE A 358 -9.31 -3.18 -0.75
N ASP A 359 -9.74 -1.97 -0.42
CA ASP A 359 -9.07 -1.12 0.57
C ASP A 359 -9.13 -1.72 1.98
N ARG A 360 -10.21 -2.44 2.35
CA ARG A 360 -10.33 -3.14 3.64
C ARG A 360 -9.38 -4.33 3.78
N ILE A 361 -9.10 -5.05 2.68
CA ILE A 361 -8.19 -6.22 2.69
C ILE A 361 -6.73 -5.83 2.39
N LYS A 362 -6.48 -4.60 1.95
CA LYS A 362 -5.14 -4.09 1.64
C LYS A 362 -4.14 -4.18 2.81
N PRO A 363 -4.51 -3.95 4.08
CA PRO A 363 -3.61 -4.16 5.21
C PRO A 363 -3.15 -5.61 5.36
N LEU A 364 -3.92 -6.57 4.85
CA LEU A 364 -3.58 -7.99 4.88
C LEU A 364 -2.59 -8.39 3.77
N HIS A 365 -2.28 -7.50 2.83
CA HIS A 365 -1.29 -7.78 1.78
C HIS A 365 0.11 -8.03 2.40
N PRO A 366 0.91 -9.01 1.91
CA PRO A 366 2.20 -9.34 2.53
C PRO A 366 3.21 -8.18 2.51
N ASP A 367 3.14 -7.29 1.52
CA ASP A 367 3.95 -6.05 1.52
C ASP A 367 3.66 -5.17 2.75
N SER A 368 2.40 -5.04 3.17
CA SER A 368 2.01 -4.25 4.34
C SER A 368 2.61 -4.84 5.63
N ALA A 369 2.71 -6.17 5.71
CA ALA A 369 3.35 -6.86 6.81
C ALA A 369 4.87 -6.62 6.83
N ILE A 370 5.56 -6.70 5.69
CA ILE A 370 6.99 -6.39 5.57
C ILE A 370 7.26 -4.95 5.96
N GLU A 371 6.45 -4.00 5.50
CA GLU A 371 6.59 -2.59 5.82
C GLU A 371 6.42 -2.34 7.32
N SER A 372 5.43 -2.97 7.95
CA SER A 372 5.21 -2.89 9.39
C SER A 372 6.42 -3.43 10.18
N ILE A 373 6.95 -4.59 9.78
CA ILE A 373 8.15 -5.18 10.42
C ILE A 373 9.38 -4.27 10.22
N CYS A 374 9.58 -3.73 9.01
CA CYS A 374 10.67 -2.79 8.75
C CYS A 374 10.55 -1.55 9.64
N GLU A 375 9.34 -1.01 9.79
CA GLU A 375 9.12 0.19 10.61
C GLU A 375 9.34 -0.10 12.10
N MET A 376 8.93 -1.27 12.59
CA MET A 376 9.25 -1.71 13.96
C MET A 376 10.76 -1.80 14.22
N LEU A 377 11.55 -2.16 13.20
CA LEU A 377 13.00 -2.32 13.31
C LEU A 377 13.80 -1.04 13.06
N ARG A 378 13.14 0.06 12.67
CA ARG A 378 13.77 1.37 12.40
C ARG A 378 14.10 2.18 13.66
N VAL A 379 14.19 1.54 14.81
CA VAL A 379 14.46 2.20 16.10
C VAL A 379 15.78 2.97 16.08
N ASP A 380 16.77 2.52 15.28
CA ASP A 380 17.99 3.27 14.97
C ASP A 380 18.19 3.43 13.46
N ARG A 381 18.63 4.62 13.04
CA ARG A 381 18.74 5.05 11.62
C ARG A 381 19.65 4.20 10.73
N GLU A 382 20.38 3.25 11.29
CA GLU A 382 21.42 2.46 10.60
C GLU A 382 21.00 1.01 10.27
N PHE A 383 19.88 0.51 10.82
CA PHE A 383 19.49 -0.89 10.61
C PHE A 383 18.72 -1.10 9.29
N ASN A 384 19.39 -1.64 8.27
CA ASN A 384 18.75 -1.99 7.00
C ASN A 384 18.13 -3.40 7.02
N ALA A 385 17.01 -3.55 7.74
CA ALA A 385 16.24 -4.81 7.82
C ALA A 385 15.87 -5.40 6.45
N ARG A 386 15.77 -4.55 5.41
CA ARG A 386 15.38 -4.98 4.06
C ARG A 386 16.41 -5.90 3.39
N SER A 387 17.68 -5.79 3.78
CA SER A 387 18.73 -6.70 3.29
C SER A 387 18.54 -8.16 3.75
N ALA A 388 17.78 -8.38 4.82
CA ALA A 388 17.50 -9.71 5.35
C ALA A 388 16.55 -10.52 4.47
N PHE A 389 15.65 -9.87 3.70
CA PHE A 389 14.57 -10.57 2.98
C PHE A 389 14.98 -11.08 1.60
N GLY A 390 15.89 -10.39 0.92
CA GLY A 390 16.40 -10.84 -0.39
C GLY A 390 15.42 -10.72 -1.56
N PHE A 391 14.27 -10.08 -1.39
CA PHE A 391 13.34 -9.75 -2.48
C PHE A 391 12.76 -8.34 -2.30
N ASN A 392 12.36 -7.74 -3.43
CA ASN A 392 11.80 -6.39 -3.45
C ASN A 392 10.26 -6.43 -3.35
N THR A 393 9.70 -5.67 -2.41
CA THR A 393 8.26 -5.42 -2.32
C THR A 393 7.75 -4.64 -3.53
N LYS A 394 6.43 -4.60 -3.76
CA LYS A 394 5.85 -3.84 -4.88
C LYS A 394 6.20 -2.35 -4.80
N ASN A 395 6.18 -1.77 -3.61
CA ASN A 395 6.53 -0.37 -3.38
C ASN A 395 8.00 -0.10 -3.70
N GLN A 396 8.91 -1.00 -3.33
CA GLN A 396 10.33 -0.86 -3.67
C GLN A 396 10.59 -0.98 -5.17
N LYS A 397 9.91 -1.91 -5.86
CA LYS A 397 9.97 -2.00 -7.32
C LYS A 397 9.49 -0.69 -7.95
N ARG A 398 8.39 -0.11 -7.44
CA ARG A 398 7.85 1.17 -7.92
C ARG A 398 8.85 2.31 -7.71
N GLU A 399 9.40 2.48 -6.51
CA GLU A 399 10.41 3.50 -6.21
C GLU A 399 11.66 3.35 -7.09
N HIS A 400 12.11 2.12 -7.32
CA HIS A 400 13.23 1.85 -8.21
C HIS A 400 12.93 2.32 -9.65
N TRP A 401 11.76 2.00 -10.19
CA TRP A 401 11.33 2.44 -11.52
C TRP A 401 11.14 3.96 -11.60
N GLU A 402 10.55 4.59 -10.58
CA GLU A 402 10.42 6.05 -10.51
C GLU A 402 11.79 6.74 -10.49
N LYS A 403 12.75 6.24 -9.70
CA LYS A 403 14.14 6.76 -9.68
C LYS A 403 14.86 6.52 -11.01
N LYS A 404 14.63 5.37 -11.64
CA LYS A 404 15.20 5.06 -12.96
C LYS A 404 14.65 6.01 -14.03
N ASN A 405 13.35 6.25 -14.05
CA ASN A 405 12.72 7.17 -15.00
C ASN A 405 13.21 8.61 -14.81
N LYS A 406 13.31 9.09 -13.56
CA LYS A 406 13.90 10.41 -13.27
C LYS A 406 15.36 10.53 -13.72
N ARG A 407 16.15 9.47 -13.60
CA ARG A 407 17.54 9.45 -14.11
C ARG A 407 17.60 9.51 -15.64
N ILE A 408 16.68 8.82 -16.32
CA ILE A 408 16.57 8.85 -17.79
C ILE A 408 16.13 10.23 -18.26
N GLU A 409 15.12 10.83 -17.62
CA GLU A 409 14.68 12.20 -17.90
C GLU A 409 15.82 13.20 -17.70
N ASN A 410 16.53 13.13 -16.56
CA ASN A 410 17.66 14.02 -16.27
C ASN A 410 18.85 13.83 -17.24
N ALA A 411 19.06 12.63 -17.76
CA ALA A 411 20.10 12.33 -18.75
C ALA A 411 19.69 12.68 -20.18
N ALA A 412 18.40 12.94 -20.44
CA ALA A 412 17.90 13.42 -21.71
C ALA A 412 17.83 14.97 -21.78
N THR A 413 17.83 15.63 -20.61
CA THR A 413 17.84 17.11 -20.49
C THR A 413 19.23 17.73 -20.29
N ASN A 414 20.25 16.93 -19.99
CA ASN A 414 21.67 17.33 -19.95
C ASN A 414 22.40 16.72 -21.14
#